data_AF-A0A941LI94-F1
#
_entry.id   AF-A0A941LI94-F1
#
_cell.length_a   1.000
_cell.length_b   1.000
_cell.length_c   1.000
_cell.angle_alpha   90.00
_cell.angle_beta   90.00
_cell.angle_gamma   90.00
#
_symmetry.space_group_name_H-M   'P 1'
#
loop_
_entity.id
_entity.type
_entity.pdbx_description
1 polymer ?
#
loop_
_entity_poly.entity_id
_entity_poly.type
_entity_poly.pdbx_seq_one_letter_code
_entity_poly.pdbx_strand_id
1 'polypeptide(L)'
;MIRLYADAVFSGDTFSPGLAERITGLTFSTQNEPGEIGLIGRYKGLPRPYGMAILKAPFDSGTMTTSQMPEEWIANALTQHIKDIRSCGATEIHVNITVAWKDQCNFGFNEEFLSKVGRLGVHVSVSCYEDSLNETESAL
;
A
#
# COMPACT_ATOMS: atom_id res chain seq x y z
N MET A 1 -21.37 -7.21 3.30
CA MET A 1 -20.70 -6.42 2.24
C MET A 1 -19.20 -6.50 2.46
N ILE A 2 -18.37 -6.59 1.41
CA ILE A 2 -16.90 -6.61 1.53
C ILE A 2 -16.33 -5.51 0.65
N ARG A 3 -15.38 -4.74 1.19
CA ARG A 3 -14.64 -3.69 0.48
C ARG A 3 -13.14 -3.87 0.71
N LEU A 4 -12.40 -4.03 -0.37
CA LEU A 4 -10.97 -4.26 -0.39
C LEU A 4 -10.23 -2.98 -0.73
N TYR A 5 -9.17 -2.70 0.01
CA TYR A 5 -8.19 -1.67 -0.26
C TYR A 5 -6.82 -2.34 -0.31
N ALA A 6 -5.90 -1.80 -1.12
CA ALA A 6 -4.54 -2.31 -1.18
C ALA A 6 -3.53 -1.18 -1.22
N ASP A 7 -2.42 -1.38 -0.52
CA ASP A 7 -1.26 -0.51 -0.56
C ASP A 7 0.05 -1.30 -0.50
N ALA A 8 1.13 -0.66 -0.94
CA ALA A 8 2.48 -1.14 -0.74
C ALA A 8 3.28 -0.09 0.03
N VAL A 9 3.94 -0.55 1.09
CA VAL A 9 4.84 0.25 1.92
C VAL A 9 6.28 -0.13 1.59
N PHE A 10 7.09 0.88 1.33
CA PHE A 10 8.50 0.75 1.02
C PHE A 10 9.30 1.47 2.09
N SER A 11 10.41 0.88 2.54
CA SER A 11 11.35 1.57 3.41
C SER A 11 12.77 1.06 3.25
N GLY A 12 13.71 1.90 3.68
CA GLY A 12 15.13 1.57 3.74
C GLY A 12 15.94 2.77 4.23
N ASP A 13 17.09 2.50 4.83
CA ASP A 13 17.96 3.54 5.41
C ASP A 13 18.42 4.56 4.35
N THR A 14 18.60 4.09 3.10
CA THR A 14 18.98 4.92 1.95
C THR A 14 17.87 5.07 0.92
N PHE A 15 16.64 4.65 1.23
CA PHE A 15 15.55 4.71 0.28
C PHE A 15 15.21 6.17 -0.04
N SER A 16 15.18 6.55 -1.32
CA SER A 16 14.71 7.87 -1.74
C SER A 16 13.39 7.76 -2.51
N PRO A 17 12.24 8.03 -1.84
CA PRO A 17 10.93 8.09 -2.48
C PRO A 17 10.86 9.02 -3.70
N GLY A 18 11.40 10.24 -3.59
CA GLY A 18 11.33 11.23 -4.68
C GLY A 18 12.20 10.83 -5.89
N LEU A 19 13.26 10.05 -5.69
CA LEU A 19 13.97 9.42 -6.81
C LEU A 19 13.14 8.30 -7.43
N ALA A 20 12.51 7.44 -6.62
CA ALA A 20 11.67 6.35 -7.08
C ALA A 20 10.45 6.84 -7.89
N GLU A 21 9.78 7.92 -7.47
CA GLU A 21 8.69 8.53 -8.26
C GLU A 21 9.17 8.99 -9.63
N ARG A 22 10.32 9.66 -9.71
CA ARG A 22 10.89 10.15 -10.98
C ARG A 22 11.26 9.02 -11.95
N ILE A 23 11.75 7.89 -11.43
CA ILE A 23 12.17 6.75 -12.26
C ILE A 23 10.98 5.91 -12.70
N THR A 24 10.05 5.64 -11.79
CA THR A 24 8.94 4.70 -12.04
C THR A 24 7.71 5.39 -12.64
N GLY A 25 7.57 6.71 -12.45
CA GLY A 25 6.36 7.45 -12.77
C GLY A 25 5.20 7.19 -11.79
N LEU A 26 5.42 6.42 -10.73
CA LEU A 26 4.44 6.20 -9.66
C LEU A 26 4.32 7.47 -8.80
N THR A 27 3.17 7.62 -8.14
CA THR A 27 2.93 8.68 -7.16
C THR A 27 2.62 8.06 -5.80
N PHE A 28 3.40 8.41 -4.80
CA PHE A 28 3.23 7.96 -3.44
C PHE A 28 2.29 8.87 -2.66
N SER A 29 1.34 8.26 -1.94
CA SER A 29 0.34 8.95 -1.13
C SER A 29 0.91 9.54 0.17
N THR A 30 2.02 8.99 0.64
CA THR A 30 2.74 9.42 1.84
C THR A 30 4.19 9.08 1.61
N GLN A 31 5.09 10.00 1.94
CA GLN A 31 6.52 9.78 1.81
C GLN A 31 7.31 10.63 2.80
N ASN A 32 8.54 10.19 3.07
CA ASN A 32 9.57 11.02 3.68
C ASN A 32 10.94 10.60 3.15
N GLU A 33 11.86 11.55 3.05
CA GLU A 33 13.26 11.28 2.70
C GLU A 33 14.09 10.94 3.95
N PRO A 34 15.19 10.19 3.82
CA PRO A 34 16.20 10.09 4.87
C PRO A 34 16.76 11.48 5.19
N GLY A 35 16.89 11.78 6.48
CA GLY A 35 17.35 13.08 6.99
C GLY A 35 16.26 14.16 7.07
N GLU A 36 15.06 13.93 6.52
CA GLU A 36 13.96 14.87 6.63
C GLU A 36 13.51 15.04 8.09
N ILE A 37 13.21 16.27 8.51
CA ILE A 37 12.76 16.54 9.88
C ILE A 37 11.36 16.00 10.10
N GLY A 38 11.23 15.05 11.03
CA GLY A 38 9.95 14.48 11.39
C GLY A 38 9.02 15.51 12.05
N LEU A 39 7.77 15.55 11.60
CA LEU A 39 6.75 16.45 12.16
C LEU A 39 5.97 15.81 13.33
N ILE A 40 5.91 14.48 13.37
CA ILE A 40 5.10 13.69 14.31
C ILE A 40 5.81 12.39 14.73
N GLY A 41 5.29 11.76 15.78
CA GLY A 41 5.74 10.45 16.26
C GLY A 41 7.14 10.45 16.87
N ARG A 42 7.80 9.29 16.83
CA ARG A 42 9.10 9.03 17.48
C ARG A 42 10.21 10.00 17.07
N TYR A 43 10.17 10.52 15.84
CA TYR A 43 11.19 11.42 15.27
C TYR A 43 10.70 12.87 15.18
N LYS A 44 9.71 13.28 15.97
CA LYS A 44 9.25 14.68 15.98
C LYS A 44 10.39 15.64 16.33
N GLY A 45 10.68 16.58 15.43
CA GLY A 45 11.77 17.56 15.56
C GLY A 45 13.17 16.99 15.29
N LEU A 46 13.28 15.75 14.86
CA LEU A 46 14.55 15.06 14.60
C LEU A 46 14.63 14.62 13.12
N PRO A 47 15.83 14.54 12.53
CA PRO A 47 16.01 13.94 11.21
C PRO A 47 15.62 12.47 11.24
N ARG A 48 14.82 12.03 10.26
CA ARG A 48 14.42 10.62 10.12
C ARG A 48 15.59 9.78 9.61
N PRO A 49 15.87 8.61 10.20
CA PRO A 49 17.02 7.80 9.79
C PRO A 49 16.78 6.93 8.55
N TYR A 50 15.59 6.98 7.95
CA TYR A 50 15.19 6.15 6.82
C TYR A 50 14.27 6.92 5.88
N GLY A 51 14.20 6.47 4.63
CA GLY A 51 13.15 6.85 3.70
C GLY A 51 11.98 5.89 3.78
N MET A 52 10.78 6.39 3.58
CA MET A 52 9.56 5.57 3.55
C MET A 52 8.58 6.15 2.55
N ALA A 53 7.85 5.28 1.86
CA ALA A 53 6.75 5.68 0.99
C ALA A 53 5.59 4.68 1.04
N ILE A 54 4.39 5.17 0.74
CA ILE A 54 3.18 4.34 0.60
C ILE A 54 2.57 4.57 -0.78
N LEU A 55 2.55 3.54 -1.61
CA LEU A 55 1.79 3.49 -2.85
C LEU A 55 0.40 2.91 -2.54
N LYS A 56 -0.66 3.67 -2.79
CA LYS A 56 -2.03 3.20 -2.64
C LYS A 56 -2.64 2.89 -4.00
N ALA A 57 -3.43 1.83 -4.08
CA ALA A 57 -4.31 1.66 -5.22
C ALA A 57 -5.23 2.89 -5.33
N PRO A 58 -5.43 3.47 -6.53
CA PRO A 58 -6.20 4.70 -6.70
C PRO A 58 -7.72 4.49 -6.55
N PHE A 59 -8.15 3.26 -6.31
CA PHE A 59 -9.53 2.83 -6.12
C PHE A 59 -9.58 1.67 -5.12
N ASP A 60 -10.79 1.35 -4.68
CA ASP A 60 -11.10 0.18 -3.85
C ASP A 60 -12.10 -0.73 -4.59
N SER A 61 -12.42 -1.90 -4.03
CA SER A 61 -13.31 -2.85 -4.72
C SER A 61 -14.77 -2.39 -4.88
N GLY A 62 -15.19 -1.33 -4.18
CA GLY A 62 -16.51 -0.71 -4.35
C GLY A 62 -16.52 0.47 -5.31
N THR A 63 -15.37 1.07 -5.61
CA THR A 63 -15.23 2.27 -6.47
C THR A 63 -14.50 1.99 -7.78
N MET A 64 -14.01 0.76 -7.98
CA MET A 64 -13.38 0.34 -9.23
C MET A 64 -14.28 0.56 -10.44
N THR A 65 -13.71 1.19 -11.47
CA THR A 65 -14.36 1.40 -12.78
C THR A 65 -13.82 0.45 -13.86
N THR A 66 -12.82 -0.34 -13.51
CA THR A 66 -12.16 -1.33 -14.38
C THR A 66 -12.36 -2.72 -13.80
N SER A 67 -12.06 -3.76 -14.59
CA SER A 67 -12.10 -5.16 -14.12
C SER A 67 -10.90 -5.56 -13.26
N GLN A 68 -10.12 -4.60 -12.76
CA GLN A 68 -8.91 -4.84 -11.99
C GLN A 68 -9.17 -4.60 -10.49
N MET A 69 -8.80 -5.57 -9.66
CA MET A 69 -8.87 -5.45 -8.21
C MET A 69 -7.71 -4.60 -7.64
N PRO A 70 -7.90 -3.88 -6.51
CA PRO A 70 -6.87 -3.01 -5.96
C PRO A 70 -5.57 -3.75 -5.64
N GLU A 71 -5.64 -4.98 -5.12
CA GLU A 71 -4.46 -5.81 -4.85
C GLU A 71 -3.74 -6.23 -6.13
N GLU A 72 -4.46 -6.45 -7.24
CA GLU A 72 -3.86 -6.74 -8.54
C GLU A 72 -3.17 -5.52 -9.12
N TRP A 73 -3.73 -4.32 -8.91
CA TRP A 73 -3.09 -3.08 -9.30
C TRP A 73 -1.75 -2.90 -8.61
N ILE A 74 -1.70 -3.12 -7.29
CA ILE A 74 -0.45 -3.10 -6.52
C ILE A 74 0.53 -4.18 -7.02
N ALA A 75 0.07 -5.42 -7.20
CA ALA A 75 0.93 -6.51 -7.69
C ALA A 75 1.52 -6.20 -9.08
N ASN A 76 0.73 -5.60 -9.98
CA ASN A 76 1.19 -5.19 -11.30
C ASN A 76 2.22 -4.05 -11.23
N ALA A 77 1.96 -3.02 -10.43
CA ALA A 77 2.92 -1.93 -10.22
C ALA A 77 4.26 -2.43 -9.67
N LEU A 78 4.23 -3.34 -8.69
CA LEU A 78 5.44 -3.97 -8.15
C LEU A 78 6.14 -4.86 -9.18
N THR A 79 5.39 -5.65 -9.95
CA THR A 79 5.97 -6.50 -11.01
C THR A 79 6.76 -5.68 -12.02
N GLN A 80 6.26 -4.49 -12.35
CA GLN A 80 6.92 -3.59 -13.27
C GLN A 80 8.13 -2.86 -12.66
N HIS A 81 8.05 -2.44 -11.39
CA HIS A 81 8.97 -1.44 -10.84
C HIS A 81 9.79 -1.88 -9.62
N ILE A 82 9.61 -3.08 -9.08
CA ILE A 82 10.27 -3.49 -7.83
C ILE A 82 11.80 -3.41 -7.89
N LYS A 83 12.39 -3.66 -9.06
CA LYS A 83 13.86 -3.55 -9.25
C LYS A 83 14.31 -2.10 -9.16
N ASP A 84 13.59 -1.19 -9.80
CA ASP A 84 13.90 0.24 -9.78
C ASP A 84 13.73 0.79 -8.35
N ILE A 85 12.64 0.42 -7.68
CA ILE A 85 12.37 0.80 -6.28
C ILE A 85 13.49 0.32 -5.35
N ARG A 86 13.95 -0.93 -5.51
CA ARG A 86 15.12 -1.45 -4.77
C ARG A 86 16.41 -0.71 -5.11
N SER A 87 16.62 -0.34 -6.37
CA SER A 87 17.79 0.44 -6.79
C SER A 87 17.81 1.84 -6.17
N CYS A 88 16.64 2.38 -5.83
CA CYS A 88 16.48 3.63 -5.08
C CYS A 88 16.70 3.48 -3.57
N GLY A 89 17.08 2.29 -3.08
CA GLY A 89 17.44 2.04 -1.68
C GLY A 89 16.34 1.42 -0.81
N ALA A 90 15.19 1.03 -1.38
CA ALA A 90 14.18 0.28 -0.63
C ALA A 90 14.69 -1.15 -0.36
N THR A 91 14.74 -1.52 0.91
CA THR A 91 15.15 -2.87 1.35
C THR A 91 13.95 -3.67 1.86
N GLU A 92 12.99 -2.99 2.49
CA GLU A 92 11.76 -3.59 3.00
C GLU A 92 10.58 -3.19 2.11
N ILE A 93 9.80 -4.18 1.69
CA ILE A 93 8.61 -3.99 0.86
C ILE A 93 7.49 -4.87 1.41
N HIS A 94 6.40 -4.24 1.84
CA HIS A 94 5.22 -4.91 2.36
C HIS A 94 4.01 -4.53 1.52
N VAL A 95 3.22 -5.51 1.12
CA VAL A 95 1.88 -5.31 0.55
C VAL A 95 0.87 -5.49 1.66
N ASN A 96 -0.02 -4.53 1.83
CA ASN A 96 -1.12 -4.62 2.78
C ASN A 96 -2.43 -4.63 2.02
N ILE A 97 -3.31 -5.55 2.40
CA ILE A 97 -4.68 -5.62 1.90
C ILE A 97 -5.60 -5.39 3.09
N THR A 98 -6.38 -4.32 3.04
CA THR A 98 -7.36 -4.01 4.07
C THR A 98 -8.74 -4.43 3.59
N VAL A 99 -9.42 -5.26 4.37
CA VAL A 99 -10.76 -5.77 4.10
C VAL A 99 -11.73 -5.15 5.11
N ALA A 100 -12.53 -4.20 4.67
CA ALA A 100 -13.70 -3.75 5.43
C ALA A 100 -14.87 -4.70 5.11
N TRP A 101 -15.53 -5.25 6.13
CA TRP A 101 -16.60 -6.21 5.92
C TRP A 101 -17.81 -5.99 6.83
N LYS A 102 -18.98 -6.44 6.39
CA LYS A 102 -20.22 -6.53 7.18
C LYS A 102 -20.82 -7.91 6.99
N ASP A 103 -21.17 -8.57 8.10
CA ASP A 103 -21.71 -9.93 8.18
C ASP A 103 -20.73 -11.03 7.71
N GLN A 104 -20.94 -11.60 6.52
CA GLN A 104 -20.10 -12.68 6.00
C GLN A 104 -18.85 -12.11 5.33
N CYS A 105 -17.68 -12.56 5.80
CA CYS A 105 -16.38 -12.19 5.26
C CYS A 105 -15.69 -13.39 4.58
N ASN A 106 -16.30 -13.87 3.50
CA ASN A 106 -15.67 -14.86 2.63
C ASN A 106 -15.17 -14.16 1.36
N PHE A 107 -13.86 -14.19 1.15
CA PHE A 107 -13.23 -13.71 -0.07
C PHE A 107 -12.05 -14.63 -0.41
N GLY A 108 -11.57 -14.54 -1.64
CA GLY A 108 -10.39 -15.26 -2.10
C GLY A 108 -9.64 -14.41 -3.11
N PHE A 109 -8.35 -14.68 -3.23
CA PHE A 109 -7.53 -14.09 -4.28
C PHE A 109 -7.44 -15.06 -5.46
N ASN A 110 -7.37 -14.52 -6.67
CA ASN A 110 -7.17 -15.36 -7.85
C ASN A 110 -5.73 -15.89 -7.94
N GLU A 111 -5.55 -16.91 -8.78
CA GLU A 111 -4.26 -17.57 -8.98
C GLU A 111 -3.18 -16.64 -9.53
N GLU A 112 -3.56 -15.69 -10.38
CA GLU A 112 -2.63 -14.77 -11.03
C GLU A 112 -1.99 -13.83 -10.01
N PHE A 113 -2.81 -13.23 -9.14
CA PHE A 113 -2.34 -12.40 -8.03
C PHE A 113 -1.40 -13.18 -7.12
N LEU A 114 -1.84 -14.36 -6.64
CA LEU A 114 -1.06 -15.20 -5.73
C LEU A 114 0.30 -15.60 -6.32
N SER A 115 0.33 -15.94 -7.61
CA SER A 115 1.55 -16.26 -8.34
C SER A 115 2.49 -15.05 -8.46
N LYS A 116 1.97 -13.86 -8.78
CA LYS A 116 2.76 -12.63 -8.88
C LYS A 116 3.40 -12.27 -7.56
N VAL A 117 2.62 -12.17 -6.47
CA VAL A 117 3.15 -11.76 -5.17
C VAL A 117 4.15 -12.77 -4.60
N GLY A 118 3.93 -14.07 -4.83
CA GLY A 118 4.88 -15.12 -4.46
C GLY A 118 6.24 -14.96 -5.17
N ARG A 119 6.25 -14.55 -6.45
CA ARG A 119 7.49 -14.30 -7.22
C ARG A 119 8.19 -13.00 -6.86
N LEU A 120 7.44 -11.99 -6.42
CA LEU A 120 8.00 -10.70 -5.98
C LEU A 120 8.86 -10.84 -4.72
N GLY A 121 8.63 -11.89 -3.92
CA GLY A 121 9.34 -12.11 -2.68
C GLY A 121 9.10 -10.99 -1.66
N VAL A 122 7.85 -10.51 -1.60
CA VAL A 122 7.41 -9.46 -0.68
C VAL A 122 6.50 -10.04 0.39
N HIS A 123 6.50 -9.42 1.56
CA HIS A 123 5.55 -9.79 2.60
C HIS A 123 4.16 -9.27 2.22
N VAL A 124 3.14 -10.13 2.27
CA VAL A 124 1.75 -9.74 2.08
C VAL A 124 1.02 -9.90 3.41
N SER A 125 0.38 -8.83 3.88
CA SER A 125 -0.49 -8.86 5.04
C SER A 125 -1.95 -8.61 4.62
N VAL A 126 -2.88 -9.25 5.33
CA VAL A 126 -4.31 -9.01 5.16
C VAL A 126 -4.89 -8.65 6.52
N SER A 127 -5.50 -7.47 6.60
CA SER A 127 -6.11 -6.95 7.81
C SER A 127 -7.61 -6.79 7.58
N CYS A 128 -8.42 -7.40 8.43
CA CYS A 128 -9.88 -7.37 8.31
C CYS A 128 -10.49 -6.55 9.45
N TYR A 129 -11.38 -5.62 9.10
CA TYR A 129 -12.11 -4.79 10.05
C TYR A 129 -13.60 -4.86 9.75
N GLU A 130 -14.41 -5.06 10.79
CA GLU A 130 -15.85 -4.94 10.65
C GLU A 130 -16.16 -3.46 10.37
N ASP A 131 -16.91 -3.21 9.31
CA ASP A 131 -17.40 -1.88 8.96
C ASP A 131 -18.56 -1.56 9.92
N SER A 132 -18.20 -1.14 11.13
CA SER A 132 -19.13 -0.61 12.11
C SER A 132 -19.61 0.73 11.59
N LEU A 133 -20.60 0.71 10.69
CA LEU A 133 -21.41 1.88 10.41
C LEU A 133 -21.94 2.36 11.77
N ASN A 134 -21.40 3.47 12.26
CA ASN A 134 -22.10 4.23 13.29
C ASN A 134 -23.45 4.62 12.67
N GLU A 135 -24.53 4.01 13.18
CA GLU A 135 -25.92 4.34 12.87
C GLU A 135 -26.29 5.74 13.38
N THR A 136 -25.63 6.80 12.89
CA THR A 136 -25.93 8.19 13.32
C THR A 136 -26.45 9.11 12.21
N GLU A 137 -26.83 8.59 11.04
CA GLU A 137 -27.54 9.36 10.03
C GLU A 137 -28.86 8.68 9.61
N SER A 138 -29.78 8.54 10.56
CA SER A 138 -31.21 8.27 10.25
C SER A 138 -32.19 8.93 11.23
N ALA A 139 -31.74 9.90 12.02
CA ALA A 139 -32.61 10.69 12.89
C ALA A 139 -32.56 12.17 12.47
N LEU A 140 -33.09 12.45 11.28
CA LEU A 140 -33.60 13.76 10.88
C LEU A 140 -35.00 13.57 10.28
#